data_AF-A0A7X9PLI1-F1
#
_entry.id   AF-A0A7X9PLI1-F1
#
_cell.length_a   1.000
_cell.length_b   1.000
_cell.length_c   1.000
_cell.angle_alpha   90.00
_cell.angle_beta   90.00
_cell.angle_gamma   90.00
#
_symmetry.space_group_name_H-M   'P 1'
#
loop_
_entity.id
_entity.type
_entity.pdbx_description
1 polymer ?
#
loop_
_entity_poly.entity_id
_entity_poly.type
_entity_poly.pdbx_seq_one_letter_code
_entity_poly.pdbx_strand_id
1 'polypeptide(L)'
;MNFIDYRKEEAIKELSNFCGFEYYDGKHLENTLTKFIQLYWFYNKFGVDKKKSHLSSMIISNQITREEALLELQKPLYDKDIMDSEINSICKSLKIDRKEFDEILKKPGKQHTEYPIDKFYLFF
;
A
#
# COMPACT_ATOMS: atom_id res chain seq x y z
N MET A 1 13.22 9.65 -17.87
CA MET A 1 12.04 8.81 -18.15
C MET A 1 10.88 9.75 -18.52
N ASN A 2 10.88 10.29 -19.74
CA ASN A 2 9.90 11.29 -20.22
C ASN A 2 9.59 11.10 -21.73
N PHE A 3 9.82 9.90 -22.27
CA PHE A 3 9.72 9.66 -23.72
C PHE A 3 8.31 9.26 -24.18
N ILE A 4 7.38 9.05 -23.24
CA ILE A 4 6.03 8.58 -23.49
C ILE A 4 5.10 9.32 -22.52
N ASP A 5 3.99 9.83 -23.03
CA ASP A 5 2.89 10.36 -22.21
C ASP A 5 2.15 9.17 -21.58
N TYR A 6 2.50 8.85 -20.33
CA TYR A 6 1.93 7.71 -19.63
C TYR A 6 0.59 8.09 -18.98
N ARG A 7 -0.49 7.49 -19.49
CA ARG A 7 -1.83 7.54 -18.90
C ARG A 7 -2.16 6.18 -18.30
N LYS A 8 -2.39 6.11 -16.99
CA LYS A 8 -2.63 4.85 -16.27
C LYS A 8 -3.79 4.05 -16.87
N GLU A 9 -4.90 4.72 -17.14
CA GLU A 9 -6.12 4.09 -17.66
C GLU A 9 -5.89 3.48 -19.05
N GLU A 10 -5.18 4.20 -19.93
CA GLU A 10 -4.85 3.74 -21.27
C GLU A 10 -3.90 2.54 -21.20
N ALA A 11 -2.87 2.62 -20.35
CA ALA A 11 -1.92 1.52 -20.17
C ALA A 11 -2.60 0.24 -19.65
N ILE A 12 -3.52 0.35 -18.70
CA ILE A 12 -4.29 -0.81 -18.19
C ILE A 12 -5.16 -1.40 -19.32
N LYS A 13 -5.84 -0.55 -20.09
CA LYS A 13 -6.68 -0.99 -21.21
C LYS A 13 -5.86 -1.68 -22.29
N GLU A 14 -4.70 -1.13 -22.64
CA GLU A 14 -3.79 -1.71 -23.62
C GLU A 14 -3.28 -3.09 -23.17
N LEU A 15 -2.84 -3.21 -21.91
CA LEU A 15 -2.42 -4.50 -21.35
C LEU A 15 -3.56 -5.52 -21.33
N SER A 16 -4.77 -5.10 -20.95
CA SER A 16 -5.95 -5.97 -20.95
C SER A 16 -6.26 -6.49 -22.36
N ASN A 17 -6.24 -5.61 -23.37
CA ASN A 17 -6.48 -5.99 -24.75
C ASN A 17 -5.37 -6.87 -25.33
N PHE A 18 -4.11 -6.63 -24.94
CA PHE A 18 -2.96 -7.33 -25.50
C PHE A 18 -2.79 -8.73 -24.92
N CYS A 19 -2.93 -8.91 -23.60
CA CYS A 19 -2.65 -10.18 -22.94
C CYS A 19 -3.67 -10.60 -21.88
N GLY A 20 -4.82 -9.93 -21.80
CA GLY A 20 -5.86 -10.26 -20.82
C GLY A 20 -5.49 -9.85 -19.39
N PHE A 21 -4.63 -8.86 -19.22
CA PHE A 21 -4.27 -8.35 -17.89
C PHE A 21 -5.52 -7.90 -17.10
N GLU A 22 -5.61 -8.38 -15.85
CA GLU A 22 -6.63 -8.00 -14.88
C GLU A 22 -6.08 -6.97 -13.89
N TYR A 23 -6.83 -5.90 -13.67
CA TYR A 23 -6.44 -4.86 -12.73
C TYR A 23 -6.97 -5.17 -11.32
N TYR A 24 -6.10 -5.15 -10.31
CA TYR A 24 -6.41 -5.56 -8.94
C TYR A 24 -6.87 -4.41 -8.04
N ASP A 25 -7.66 -3.47 -8.55
CA ASP A 25 -8.28 -2.35 -7.80
C ASP A 25 -7.31 -1.42 -7.02
N GLY A 26 -6.01 -1.48 -7.30
CA GLY A 26 -5.02 -0.67 -6.60
C GLY A 26 -3.59 -1.00 -6.98
N LYS A 27 -2.66 -0.24 -6.40
CA LYS A 27 -1.23 -0.41 -6.67
C LYS A 27 -0.67 -1.56 -5.83
N HIS A 28 -0.13 -2.60 -6.47
CA HIS A 28 0.51 -3.78 -5.85
C HIS A 28 -0.41 -4.66 -4.99
N LEU A 29 -1.68 -4.82 -5.40
CA LEU A 29 -2.66 -5.63 -4.66
C LEU A 29 -2.76 -7.08 -5.15
N GLU A 30 -1.94 -7.48 -6.13
CA GLU A 30 -1.81 -8.85 -6.62
C GLU A 30 -1.25 -9.83 -5.56
N ASN A 31 -0.53 -9.32 -4.57
CA ASN A 31 0.14 -10.11 -3.55
C ASN A 31 -0.49 -9.88 -2.17
N THR A 32 -0.95 -10.95 -1.50
CA THR A 32 -1.58 -10.92 -0.16
C THR A 32 -0.76 -10.13 0.86
N LEU A 33 0.54 -10.40 0.98
CA LEU A 33 1.38 -9.73 1.98
C LEU A 33 1.49 -8.23 1.68
N THR A 34 1.66 -7.87 0.41
CA THR A 34 1.78 -6.46 -0.01
C THR A 34 0.47 -5.71 0.17
N LYS A 35 -0.66 -6.33 -0.21
CA LYS A 35 -2.01 -5.81 0.03
C LYS A 35 -2.24 -5.53 1.51
N PHE A 36 -1.97 -6.51 2.37
CA PHE A 36 -2.08 -6.34 3.82
C PHE A 36 -1.18 -5.22 4.36
N ILE A 37 0.10 -5.19 3.96
CA ILE A 37 1.04 -4.19 4.46
C ILE A 37 0.57 -2.78 4.09
N GLN A 38 0.17 -2.56 2.84
CA GLN A 38 -0.20 -1.25 2.34
C GLN A 38 -1.56 -0.76 2.85
N LEU A 39 -2.56 -1.65 2.87
CA LEU A 39 -3.94 -1.29 3.17
C LEU A 39 -4.25 -1.35 4.67
N TYR A 40 -3.66 -2.29 5.41
CA TYR A 40 -3.98 -2.52 6.81
C TYR A 40 -2.85 -2.13 7.75
N TRP A 41 -1.65 -2.70 7.56
CA TRP A 41 -0.56 -2.53 8.53
C TRP A 41 -0.11 -1.07 8.64
N PHE A 42 0.30 -0.44 7.53
CA PHE A 42 0.78 0.94 7.57
C PHE A 42 -0.27 1.92 8.08
N TYR A 43 -1.53 1.72 7.67
CA TYR A 43 -2.63 2.57 8.09
C TYR A 43 -2.89 2.46 9.60
N ASN A 44 -3.10 1.24 10.11
CA ASN A 44 -3.49 1.02 11.50
C ASN A 44 -2.32 1.14 12.49
N LYS A 45 -1.10 0.72 12.10
CA LYS A 45 0.09 0.73 12.98
C LYS A 45 0.79 2.08 13.03
N PHE A 46 0.87 2.76 11.88
CA PHE A 46 1.72 3.95 11.71
C PHE A 46 0.94 5.19 11.24
N GLY A 47 -0.38 5.09 11.01
CA GLY A 47 -1.17 6.21 10.52
C GLY A 47 -0.83 6.63 9.08
N VAL A 48 -0.20 5.74 8.31
CA VAL A 48 0.28 6.03 6.95
C VAL A 48 -0.69 5.44 5.93
N ASP A 49 -1.41 6.32 5.24
CA ASP A 49 -2.19 5.96 4.06
C ASP A 49 -1.33 6.05 2.79
N LYS A 50 -1.03 4.89 2.19
CA LYS A 50 -0.20 4.79 0.97
C LYS A 50 -0.85 5.43 -0.26
N LYS A 51 -2.18 5.61 -0.29
CA LYS A 51 -2.90 6.30 -1.39
C LYS A 51 -2.40 7.73 -1.56
N LYS A 52 -2.05 8.43 -0.48
CA LYS A 52 -1.61 9.84 -0.51
C LYS A 52 -0.43 10.07 -1.46
N SER A 53 0.60 9.23 -1.37
CA SER A 53 1.78 9.34 -2.23
C SER A 53 1.44 9.05 -3.70
N HIS A 54 0.63 8.03 -3.96
CA HIS A 54 0.20 7.68 -5.32
C HIS A 54 -0.62 8.80 -5.95
N LEU A 55 -1.63 9.30 -5.24
CA LEU A 55 -2.50 10.37 -5.71
C LEU A 55 -1.72 11.68 -5.91
N SER A 56 -0.75 11.98 -5.05
CA SER A 56 0.15 13.12 -5.26
C SER A 56 0.93 13.02 -6.58
N SER A 57 1.40 11.83 -6.95
CA SER A 57 2.06 11.63 -8.25
C SER A 57 1.08 11.81 -9.41
N MET A 58 -0.18 11.39 -9.26
CA MET A 58 -1.20 11.57 -10.29
C MET A 58 -1.58 13.05 -10.48
N ILE A 59 -1.58 13.84 -9.40
CA ILE A 59 -1.79 15.30 -9.48
C ILE A 59 -0.63 15.97 -10.22
N ILE A 60 0.62 15.69 -9.84
CA ILE A 60 1.80 16.31 -10.46
C ILE A 60 1.93 15.94 -11.95
N SER A 61 1.39 14.79 -12.35
CA SER A 61 1.34 14.34 -13.75
C SER A 61 0.06 14.76 -14.49
N ASN A 62 -0.77 15.64 -13.91
CA ASN A 62 -2.02 16.12 -14.49
C ASN A 62 -3.01 14.99 -14.89
N GLN A 63 -2.92 13.82 -14.26
CA GLN A 63 -3.84 12.72 -14.50
C GLN A 63 -5.15 12.88 -13.73
N ILE A 64 -5.10 13.51 -12.56
CA ILE A 64 -6.28 13.86 -11.75
C ILE A 64 -6.09 15.23 -11.09
N THR A 65 -7.20 15.83 -10.71
CA THR A 65 -7.27 17.03 -9.87
C THR A 65 -7.08 16.70 -8.39
N ARG A 66 -6.82 17.74 -7.58
CA ARG A 66 -6.73 17.59 -6.12
C ARG A 66 -8.07 17.18 -5.53
N GLU A 67 -9.17 17.70 -6.05
CA GLU A 67 -10.53 17.44 -5.63
C GLU A 67 -10.89 15.96 -5.81
N GLU A 68 -10.57 15.39 -6.98
CA GLU A 68 -10.73 13.96 -7.26
C GLU A 68 -9.87 13.11 -6.31
N ALA A 69 -8.62 13.49 -6.06
CA ALA A 69 -7.77 12.80 -5.10
C ALA A 69 -8.36 12.80 -3.67
N LEU A 70 -8.95 13.91 -3.23
CA LEU A 70 -9.59 13.99 -1.91
C LEU A 70 -10.85 13.13 -1.83
N LEU A 71 -11.65 13.07 -2.90
CA LEU A 71 -12.79 12.16 -2.99
C LEU A 71 -12.35 10.69 -2.93
N GLU A 72 -11.26 10.33 -3.60
CA GLU A 72 -10.69 8.98 -3.55
C GLU A 72 -10.18 8.60 -2.15
N LEU A 73 -9.63 9.57 -1.41
CA LEU A 73 -9.21 9.34 -0.03
C LEU A 73 -10.37 9.09 0.93
N GLN A 74 -11.59 9.58 0.63
CA GLN A 74 -12.78 9.33 1.43
C GLN A 74 -13.33 7.90 1.26
N LYS A 75 -12.99 7.22 0.16
CA LYS A 75 -13.38 5.83 -0.05
C LYS A 75 -12.71 4.91 0.98
N PRO A 76 -13.40 3.83 1.42
CA PRO A 76 -12.80 2.81 2.27
C PRO A 76 -11.48 2.30 1.68
N LEU A 77 -10.47 2.06 2.53
CA LEU A 77 -9.17 1.52 2.05
C LEU A 77 -9.28 0.07 1.57
N TYR A 78 -10.21 -0.70 2.15
CA TYR A 78 -10.38 -2.12 1.88
C TYR A 78 -11.78 -2.56 2.29
N ASP A 79 -12.24 -3.67 1.69
CA ASP A 79 -13.36 -4.44 2.21
C ASP A 79 -12.94 -5.17 3.50
N LYS A 80 -13.80 -5.12 4.53
CA LYS A 80 -13.46 -5.64 5.86
C LYS A 80 -13.38 -7.16 5.89
N ASP A 81 -14.28 -7.85 5.20
CA ASP A 81 -14.36 -9.31 5.22
C ASP A 81 -13.19 -9.91 4.43
N ILE A 82 -12.85 -9.29 3.30
CA ILE A 82 -11.65 -9.64 2.53
C ILE A 82 -10.40 -9.44 3.41
N MET A 83 -10.27 -8.27 4.05
CA MET A 83 -9.10 -7.98 4.87
C MET A 83 -8.97 -8.89 6.09
N ASP A 84 -10.08 -9.28 6.72
CA ASP A 84 -10.04 -10.23 7.84
C ASP A 84 -9.50 -11.60 7.39
N SER A 85 -9.93 -12.08 6.22
CA SER A 85 -9.42 -13.31 5.61
C SER A 85 -7.92 -13.24 5.29
N GLU A 86 -7.46 -12.10 4.76
CA GLU A 86 -6.03 -11.86 4.49
C GLU A 86 -5.21 -11.84 5.80
N ILE A 87 -5.72 -11.18 6.86
CA ILE A 87 -5.08 -11.18 8.19
C ILE A 87 -4.98 -12.60 8.75
N ASN A 88 -6.06 -13.39 8.67
CA ASN A 88 -6.06 -14.76 9.16
C ASN A 88 -5.03 -15.62 8.41
N SER A 89 -4.89 -15.41 7.10
CA SER A 89 -3.88 -16.08 6.28
C SER A 89 -2.46 -15.70 6.70
N ILE A 90 -2.23 -14.42 7.01
CA ILE A 90 -0.93 -13.91 7.48
C ILE A 90 -0.58 -14.46 8.87
N CYS A 91 -1.52 -14.44 9.81
CA CYS A 91 -1.33 -15.03 11.14
C CYS A 91 -0.94 -16.51 11.03
N LYS A 92 -1.61 -17.27 10.15
CA LYS A 92 -1.29 -18.67 9.87
C LYS A 92 0.13 -18.83 9.30
N SER A 93 0.53 -17.99 8.35
CA SER A 93 1.89 -18.01 7.77
C SER A 93 2.97 -17.66 8.80
N LEU A 94 2.67 -16.72 9.71
CA LEU A 94 3.57 -16.28 10.79
C LEU A 94 3.56 -17.21 12.00
N LYS A 95 2.63 -18.16 12.06
CA LYS A 95 2.41 -19.08 13.19
C LYS A 95 2.10 -18.34 14.50
N ILE A 96 1.34 -17.26 14.41
CA ILE A 96 0.82 -16.50 15.55
C ILE A 96 -0.70 -16.59 15.57
N ASP A 97 -1.29 -16.41 16.75
CA ASP A 97 -2.75 -16.30 16.85
C ASP A 97 -3.22 -14.85 16.63
N ARG A 98 -4.53 -14.68 16.49
CA ARG A 98 -5.13 -13.36 16.24
C ARG A 98 -4.94 -12.40 17.42
N LYS A 99 -4.90 -12.92 18.65
CA LYS A 99 -4.73 -12.11 19.86
C LYS A 99 -3.32 -11.53 19.89
N GLU A 100 -2.30 -12.35 19.62
CA GLU A 100 -0.91 -11.92 19.52
C GLU A 100 -0.74 -10.89 18.41
N PHE A 101 -1.36 -11.11 17.24
CA PHE A 101 -1.36 -10.12 16.16
C PHE A 101 -1.91 -8.77 16.61
N ASP A 102 -3.09 -8.75 17.25
CA ASP A 102 -3.71 -7.52 17.72
C ASP A 102 -2.88 -6.82 18.81
N GLU A 103 -2.22 -7.59 19.68
CA GLU A 103 -1.27 -7.06 20.67
C GLU A 103 -0.06 -6.41 19.99
N ILE A 104 0.52 -7.07 18.97
CA ILE A 104 1.61 -6.51 18.17
C ILE A 104 1.16 -5.23 17.48
N LEU A 105 -0.03 -5.20 16.89
CA LEU A 105 -0.57 -4.03 16.20
C LEU A 105 -0.68 -2.83 17.15
N LYS A 106 -1.18 -3.05 18.38
CA LYS A 106 -1.38 -1.99 19.39
C LYS A 106 -0.12 -1.50 20.08
N LYS A 107 0.96 -2.28 20.11
CA LYS A 107 2.24 -1.84 20.69
C LYS A 107 2.73 -0.57 20.00
N PRO A 108 3.47 0.33 20.66
CA PRO A 108 4.12 1.43 19.96
C PRO A 108 5.10 0.89 18.91
N GLY A 109 5.09 1.48 17.72
CA GLY A 109 6.15 1.24 16.73
C GLY A 109 7.46 1.85 17.20
N LYS A 110 8.57 1.41 16.61
CA LYS A 110 9.88 2.06 16.75
C LYS A 110 10.33 2.61 15.41
N GLN A 111 10.93 3.79 15.43
CA GLN A 111 11.63 4.35 14.28
C GLN A 111 12.94 3.61 14.06
N HIS A 112 13.35 3.52 12.79
CA HIS A 112 14.63 2.90 12.42
C HIS A 112 15.83 3.55 13.12
N THR A 113 15.74 4.84 13.45
CA THR A 113 16.75 5.61 14.18
C THR A 113 16.91 5.19 15.65
N GLU A 114 15.97 4.43 16.21
CA GLU A 114 16.07 3.92 17.59
C GLU A 114 16.94 2.66 17.71
N TYR A 115 17.33 2.07 16.57
CA TYR A 115 18.19 0.90 16.55
C TYR A 115 19.65 1.30 16.35
N PRO A 116 20.63 0.60 16.95
CA PRO A 116 22.04 0.87 16.73
C PRO A 116 22.40 0.78 15.24
N ILE A 117 23.08 1.80 14.74
CA ILE A 117 23.69 1.81 13.41
C ILE A 117 25.21 1.66 13.54
N ASP A 118 25.85 1.15 12.49
CA ASP A 118 27.31 1.13 12.43
C ASP A 118 27.84 2.57 12.47
N LYS A 119 28.82 2.84 13.34
CA LYS A 119 29.36 4.19 13.53
C LYS A 119 30.08 4.72 12.29
N PHE A 120 30.52 3.84 11.40
CA PHE A 120 31.17 4.20 10.15
C PHE A 120 30.18 4.50 9.01
N TYR A 121 28.88 4.25 9.17
CA TYR A 121 27.86 4.57 8.16
C TYR A 121 27.86 6.06 7.75
N LEU A 122 28.27 6.97 8.64
CA LEU A 122 28.33 8.41 8.37
C LEU A 122 29.51 8.82 7.45
N PHE A 123 30.44 7.92 7.13
CA PHE A 123 31.62 8.20 6.30
C PHE A 123 31.50 7.70 4.86
N PHE A 124 30.35 7.15 4.47
CA PHE A 124 30.03 6.70 3.11
C PHE A 124 28.76 7.41 2.60
#